data_AF-A0A976LQ83-F1
#
_entry.id   AF-A0A976LQ83-F1
#
_cell.length_a   1.000
_cell.length_b   1.000
_cell.length_c   1.000
_cell.angle_alpha   90.00
_cell.angle_beta   90.00
_cell.angle_gamma   90.00
#
_symmetry.space_group_name_H-M   'P 1'
#
loop_
_entity.id
_entity.type
_entity.pdbx_description
1 polymer ?
#
loop_
_entity_poly.entity_id
_entity_poly.type
_entity_poly.pdbx_seq_one_letter_code
_entity_poly.pdbx_strand_id
1 'polypeptide(L)'
;MDKQAATDLINNTFNRPFNESSFSNFARNLLNDIDESKAFPYLYGNYIRHSYADHVKQYRRIGIYTDPNGERIDVLIVHLKRETALEHARTRQRNFIAWYLNGGRGGVLRDAALVAFASPDLDDWRFSYVRMEYKEEVTESGKVRVKEELTPAKRYSFLVGKNEPNHTARQQLLPLLKNDSRNPTLSELEDAFSVEAVTKQFYLDYKGLFEKLTKELDHILEKDSKIKREFETHPIDTANFAKKLLGQIVFLYFLQKKGWLGVPKDERWGQGDKRFLGTL
;
A
#
# COMPACT_ATOMS: atom_id res chain seq x y z
N MET A 1 7.51 -0.18 21.38
CA MET A 1 7.93 -1.57 21.40
C MET A 1 9.35 -1.56 20.85
N ASP A 2 10.21 -2.51 21.20
CA ASP A 2 11.55 -2.53 20.59
C ASP A 2 11.49 -2.80 19.08
N LYS A 3 12.60 -2.53 18.37
CA LYS A 3 12.67 -2.65 16.91
C LYS A 3 12.43 -4.09 16.42
N GLN A 4 12.90 -5.08 17.17
CA GLN A 4 12.80 -6.49 16.77
C GLN A 4 11.35 -6.95 16.91
N ALA A 5 10.73 -6.71 18.07
CA ALA A 5 9.32 -7.01 18.30
C ALA A 5 8.39 -6.30 17.30
N ALA A 6 8.66 -5.02 16.97
CA ALA A 6 7.90 -4.31 15.94
C ALA A 6 8.05 -4.95 14.55
N THR A 7 9.27 -5.37 14.20
CA THR A 7 9.55 -6.06 12.93
C THR A 7 8.83 -7.39 12.86
N ASP A 8 8.86 -8.17 13.94
CA ASP A 8 8.22 -9.47 14.01
C ASP A 8 6.70 -9.36 13.96
N LEU A 9 6.12 -8.35 14.62
CA LEU A 9 4.69 -8.06 14.52
C LEU A 9 4.27 -7.77 13.08
N ILE A 10 5.01 -6.92 12.37
CA ILE A 10 4.74 -6.60 10.97
C ILE A 10 4.88 -7.85 10.10
N ASN A 11 5.96 -8.62 10.24
CA ASN A 11 6.19 -9.82 9.44
C ASN A 11 5.13 -10.89 9.66
N ASN A 12 4.75 -11.13 10.93
CA ASN A 12 3.72 -12.10 11.29
C ASN A 12 2.32 -11.70 10.77
N THR A 13 2.10 -10.41 10.53
CA THR A 13 0.83 -9.90 10.01
C THR A 13 0.83 -9.82 8.48
N PHE A 14 1.91 -9.32 7.87
CA PHE A 14 1.95 -8.92 6.45
C PHE A 14 2.64 -9.90 5.51
N ASN A 15 3.31 -10.96 6.01
CA ASN A 15 3.91 -12.01 5.15
C ASN A 15 3.05 -13.29 5.10
N ARG A 16 1.77 -13.19 5.45
CA ARG A 16 0.85 -14.33 5.58
C ARG A 16 -0.52 -13.98 5.00
N PRO A 17 -1.32 -14.98 4.61
CA PRO A 17 -2.73 -14.77 4.30
C PRO A 17 -3.46 -14.06 5.45
N PHE A 18 -4.51 -13.33 5.12
CA PHE A 18 -5.21 -12.50 6.09
C PHE A 18 -5.69 -13.33 7.30
N ASN A 19 -5.26 -12.90 8.49
CA ASN A 19 -5.73 -13.45 9.75
C ASN A 19 -6.25 -12.30 10.62
N GLU A 20 -7.51 -12.41 11.05
CA GLU A 20 -8.18 -11.37 11.81
C GLU A 20 -7.52 -11.12 13.18
N SER A 21 -7.09 -12.17 13.88
CA SER A 21 -6.40 -12.03 15.17
C SER A 21 -5.06 -11.33 15.02
N SER A 22 -4.27 -11.71 14.00
CA SER A 22 -2.99 -11.06 13.69
C SER A 22 -3.19 -9.58 13.32
N PHE A 23 -4.15 -9.28 12.44
CA PHE A 23 -4.46 -7.90 12.06
C PHE A 23 -4.96 -7.06 13.23
N SER A 24 -5.83 -7.61 14.08
CA SER A 24 -6.35 -6.88 15.24
C SER A 24 -5.25 -6.61 16.26
N ASN A 25 -4.35 -7.57 16.49
CA ASN A 25 -3.18 -7.37 17.33
C ASN A 25 -2.25 -6.29 16.76
N PHE A 26 -1.99 -6.33 15.45
CA PHE A 26 -1.23 -5.29 14.77
C PHE A 26 -1.87 -3.91 14.92
N ALA A 27 -3.18 -3.78 14.68
CA ALA A 27 -3.89 -2.51 14.79
C ALA A 27 -3.81 -1.93 16.21
N ARG A 28 -3.98 -2.76 17.25
CA ARG A 28 -3.83 -2.35 18.66
C ARG A 28 -2.46 -1.76 18.95
N ASN A 29 -1.40 -2.40 18.46
CA ASN A 29 -0.04 -1.89 18.65
C ASN A 29 0.28 -0.67 17.78
N LEU A 30 -0.40 -0.50 16.64
CA LEU A 30 -0.20 0.66 15.78
C LEU A 30 -0.87 1.91 16.34
N LEU A 31 -2.05 1.78 16.95
CA LEU A 31 -2.89 2.90 17.39
C LEU A 31 -2.95 3.08 18.91
N ASN A 32 -2.32 2.20 19.69
CA ASN A 32 -2.27 2.13 21.16
C ASN A 32 -3.64 2.04 21.87
N ASP A 33 -4.54 3.00 21.64
CA ASP A 33 -5.80 3.22 22.36
C ASP A 33 -7.03 3.03 21.47
N ILE A 34 -7.20 1.82 20.92
CA ILE A 34 -8.42 1.47 20.18
C ILE A 34 -9.57 1.19 21.15
N ASP A 35 -10.67 1.92 21.02
CA ASP A 35 -11.94 1.63 21.70
C ASP A 35 -12.68 0.48 20.99
N GLU A 36 -12.42 -0.75 21.45
CA GLU A 36 -13.07 -1.97 20.98
C GLU A 36 -14.53 -2.09 21.45
N SER A 37 -14.99 -1.32 22.44
CA SER A 37 -16.40 -1.31 22.86
C SER A 37 -17.34 -0.80 21.75
N LYS A 38 -16.78 -0.08 20.78
CA LYS A 38 -17.47 0.41 19.58
C LYS A 38 -17.40 -0.58 18.41
N ALA A 39 -16.84 -1.77 18.60
CA ALA A 39 -16.84 -2.81 17.58
C ALA A 39 -18.27 -3.20 17.19
N PHE A 40 -18.44 -3.69 15.96
CA PHE A 40 -19.68 -4.35 15.54
C PHE A 40 -19.34 -5.64 14.79
N PRO A 41 -20.21 -6.66 14.85
CA PRO A 41 -19.97 -7.96 14.21
C PRO A 41 -19.97 -7.86 12.69
N TYR A 42 -19.61 -8.94 11.99
CA TYR A 42 -19.71 -8.95 10.53
C TYR A 42 -21.13 -8.66 10.04
N LEU A 43 -21.22 -7.71 9.12
CA LEU A 43 -22.44 -7.30 8.47
C LEU A 43 -22.40 -7.73 7.01
N TYR A 44 -23.52 -8.24 6.53
CA TYR A 44 -23.66 -8.81 5.20
C TYR A 44 -25.07 -8.53 4.65
N GLY A 45 -25.30 -8.86 3.37
CA GLY A 45 -26.60 -8.70 2.73
C GLY A 45 -27.11 -7.26 2.77
N ASN A 46 -28.31 -7.05 3.31
CA ASN A 46 -29.02 -5.76 3.31
C ASN A 46 -28.30 -4.64 4.09
N TYR A 47 -27.30 -4.97 4.91
CA TYR A 47 -26.45 -3.98 5.58
C TYR A 47 -25.34 -3.39 4.68
N ILE A 48 -25.20 -3.91 3.46
CA ILE A 48 -24.29 -3.40 2.43
C ILE A 48 -25.13 -2.66 1.40
N ARG A 49 -24.81 -1.39 1.13
CA ARG A 49 -25.49 -0.61 0.09
C ARG A 49 -25.43 -1.35 -1.25
N HIS A 50 -26.57 -1.41 -1.95
CA HIS A 50 -26.76 -2.17 -3.18
C HIS A 50 -25.62 -1.99 -4.22
N SER A 51 -25.12 -0.77 -4.41
CA SER A 51 -24.01 -0.47 -5.34
C SER A 51 -22.69 -1.20 -5.05
N TYR A 52 -22.51 -1.71 -3.84
CA TYR A 52 -21.31 -2.46 -3.42
C TYR A 52 -21.58 -3.95 -3.18
N ALA A 53 -22.83 -4.40 -3.24
CA ALA A 53 -23.23 -5.77 -2.91
C ALA A 53 -22.55 -6.83 -3.80
N ASP A 54 -22.19 -6.50 -5.04
CA ASP A 54 -21.48 -7.42 -5.94
C ASP A 54 -19.99 -7.59 -5.59
N HIS A 55 -19.43 -6.73 -4.74
CA HIS A 55 -17.99 -6.67 -4.47
C HIS A 55 -17.64 -6.89 -3.01
N VAL A 56 -18.45 -6.38 -2.10
CA VAL A 56 -18.28 -6.58 -0.66
C VAL A 56 -19.16 -7.74 -0.23
N LYS A 57 -18.56 -8.76 0.36
CA LYS A 57 -19.26 -9.91 0.95
C LYS A 57 -19.78 -9.55 2.33
N GLN A 58 -18.88 -9.02 3.16
CA GLN A 58 -19.17 -8.62 4.53
C GLN A 58 -18.11 -7.63 5.03
N TYR A 59 -18.44 -6.86 6.07
CA TYR A 59 -17.49 -6.01 6.76
C TYR A 59 -17.79 -5.92 8.25
N ARG A 60 -16.76 -5.66 9.06
CA ARG A 60 -16.88 -5.38 10.49
C ARG A 60 -16.01 -4.20 10.89
N ARG A 61 -16.31 -3.59 12.04
CA ARG A 61 -15.42 -2.67 12.75
C ARG A 61 -14.86 -3.36 13.97
N ILE A 62 -13.54 -3.34 14.11
CA ILE A 62 -12.86 -3.89 15.29
C ILE A 62 -12.71 -2.86 16.41
N GLY A 63 -12.73 -1.57 16.08
CA GLY A 63 -12.76 -0.50 17.07
C GLY A 63 -12.66 0.88 16.44
N ILE A 64 -12.64 1.90 17.29
CA ILE A 64 -12.43 3.29 16.91
C ILE A 64 -11.19 3.81 17.62
N TYR A 65 -10.35 4.53 16.91
CA TYR A 65 -9.25 5.28 17.46
C TYR A 65 -9.56 6.78 17.35
N THR A 66 -9.26 7.55 18.39
CA THR A 66 -9.31 9.02 18.35
C THR A 66 -7.88 9.52 18.56
N ASP A 67 -7.39 10.33 17.63
CA ASP A 67 -6.02 10.82 17.69
C ASP A 67 -5.86 11.97 18.70
N PRO A 68 -4.63 12.41 19.00
CA PRO A 68 -4.39 13.52 19.92
C PRO A 68 -5.03 14.86 19.50
N ASN A 69 -5.40 15.02 18.23
CA ASN A 69 -6.09 16.20 17.71
C ASN A 69 -7.62 16.08 17.75
N GLY A 70 -8.14 14.93 18.19
CA GLY A 70 -9.58 14.64 18.26
C GLY A 70 -10.18 14.08 16.96
N GLU A 71 -9.37 13.79 15.95
CA GLU A 71 -9.82 13.20 14.69
C GLU A 71 -10.04 11.68 14.86
N ARG A 72 -11.07 11.13 14.19
CA ARG A 72 -11.50 9.74 14.37
C ARG A 72 -11.10 8.83 13.22
N ILE A 73 -10.55 7.67 13.58
CA ILE A 73 -10.26 6.55 12.67
C ILE A 73 -11.09 5.34 13.07
N ASP A 74 -11.87 4.83 12.12
CA ASP A 74 -12.49 3.51 12.26
C ASP A 74 -11.55 2.43 11.73
N VAL A 75 -11.33 1.37 12.51
CA VAL A 75 -10.54 0.21 12.06
C VAL A 75 -11.48 -0.88 11.56
N LEU A 76 -11.36 -1.22 10.28
CA LEU A 76 -12.30 -2.05 9.55
C LEU A 76 -11.64 -3.29 8.95
N ILE A 77 -12.42 -4.37 8.89
CA ILE A 77 -12.11 -5.55 8.08
C ILE A 77 -13.21 -5.69 7.04
N VAL A 78 -12.83 -5.83 5.77
CA VAL A 78 -13.74 -5.94 4.64
C VAL A 78 -13.38 -7.19 3.83
N HIS A 79 -14.30 -8.14 3.77
CA HIS A 79 -14.17 -9.31 2.91
C HIS A 79 -14.81 -9.05 1.55
N LEU A 80 -14.05 -9.30 0.49
CA LEU A 80 -14.45 -9.14 -0.90
C LEU A 80 -15.02 -10.45 -1.48
N LYS A 81 -15.78 -10.36 -2.56
CA LYS A 81 -16.45 -11.51 -3.20
C LYS A 81 -15.63 -12.26 -4.26
N ARG A 82 -14.55 -11.69 -4.80
CA ARG A 82 -13.84 -12.24 -5.99
C ARG A 82 -12.33 -12.11 -5.86
N GLU A 83 -11.60 -13.05 -6.47
CA GLU A 83 -10.12 -13.05 -6.53
C GLU A 83 -9.53 -11.78 -7.20
N THR A 84 -10.12 -11.32 -8.30
CA THR A 84 -9.65 -10.10 -9.00
C THR A 84 -9.94 -8.80 -8.24
N ALA A 85 -10.65 -8.88 -7.11
CA ALA A 85 -11.08 -7.71 -6.37
C ALA A 85 -9.91 -6.97 -5.70
N LEU A 86 -8.78 -7.62 -5.42
CA LEU A 86 -7.63 -6.92 -4.83
C LEU A 86 -6.88 -6.06 -5.84
N GLU A 87 -6.65 -6.53 -7.07
CA GLU A 87 -5.89 -5.79 -8.08
C GLU A 87 -6.75 -4.74 -8.83
N HIS A 88 -7.97 -5.10 -9.22
CA HIS A 88 -8.81 -4.27 -10.09
C HIS A 88 -9.89 -3.45 -9.36
N ALA A 89 -10.19 -3.72 -8.09
CA ALA A 89 -11.28 -3.04 -7.38
C ALA A 89 -10.83 -1.86 -6.50
N ARG A 90 -9.62 -1.33 -6.70
CA ARG A 90 -9.06 -0.20 -5.92
C ARG A 90 -10.05 0.97 -5.79
N THR A 91 -10.67 1.38 -6.89
CA THR A 91 -11.66 2.47 -6.90
C THR A 91 -12.94 2.08 -6.16
N ARG A 92 -13.42 0.84 -6.31
CA ARG A 92 -14.62 0.33 -5.62
C ARG A 92 -14.41 0.26 -4.11
N GLN A 93 -13.26 -0.26 -3.68
CA GLN A 93 -12.83 -0.31 -2.27
C GLN A 93 -12.82 1.09 -1.65
N ARG A 94 -12.15 2.04 -2.31
CA ARG A 94 -12.15 3.45 -1.89
C ARG A 94 -13.55 4.02 -1.79
N ASN A 95 -14.39 3.81 -2.81
CA ASN A 95 -15.75 4.34 -2.84
C ASN A 95 -16.62 3.74 -1.73
N PHE A 96 -16.45 2.45 -1.43
CA PHE A 96 -17.15 1.80 -0.33
C PHE A 96 -16.78 2.43 1.02
N ILE A 97 -15.49 2.67 1.26
CA ILE A 97 -15.04 3.31 2.49
C ILE A 97 -15.45 4.79 2.54
N ALA A 98 -15.38 5.51 1.44
CA ALA A 98 -15.89 6.89 1.36
C ALA A 98 -17.39 6.96 1.70
N TRP A 99 -18.20 6.03 1.18
CA TRP A 99 -19.61 5.92 1.56
C TRP A 99 -19.79 5.63 3.07
N TYR A 100 -18.98 4.73 3.63
CA TYR A 100 -19.00 4.42 5.05
C TYR A 100 -18.65 5.64 5.93
N LEU A 101 -17.59 6.36 5.57
CA LEU A 101 -17.12 7.55 6.28
C LEU A 101 -18.13 8.70 6.17
N ASN A 102 -18.81 8.83 5.03
CA ASN A 102 -19.84 9.85 4.78
C ASN A 102 -21.22 9.45 5.34
N GLY A 103 -21.29 8.94 6.57
CA GLY A 103 -22.56 8.66 7.24
C GLY A 103 -23.33 7.44 6.73
N GLY A 104 -22.79 6.68 5.77
CA GLY A 104 -23.43 5.47 5.21
C GLY A 104 -23.80 4.42 6.25
N ARG A 105 -23.17 4.49 7.44
CA ARG A 105 -23.56 3.73 8.63
C ARG A 105 -23.94 4.65 9.78
N GLY A 106 -25.23 4.71 10.07
CA GLY A 106 -25.80 5.39 11.24
C GLY A 106 -25.79 6.92 11.16
N GLY A 107 -25.58 7.52 9.99
CA GLY A 107 -25.56 8.97 9.80
C GLY A 107 -24.36 9.68 10.41
N VAL A 108 -23.39 8.93 10.96
CA VAL A 108 -22.22 9.50 11.64
C VAL A 108 -21.11 9.73 10.62
N LEU A 109 -20.67 10.99 10.49
CA LEU A 109 -19.48 11.35 9.73
C LEU A 109 -18.21 10.95 10.48
N ARG A 110 -17.19 10.54 9.72
CA ARG A 110 -15.92 10.02 10.24
C ARG A 110 -14.77 10.56 9.38
N ASP A 111 -13.62 10.82 9.99
CA ASP A 111 -12.51 11.49 9.32
C ASP A 111 -11.72 10.52 8.43
N ALA A 112 -11.41 9.33 8.97
CA ALA A 112 -10.63 8.33 8.26
C ALA A 112 -10.97 6.89 8.67
N ALA A 113 -10.42 5.93 7.92
CA ALA A 113 -10.46 4.51 8.23
C ALA A 113 -9.13 3.83 7.89
N LEU A 114 -8.73 2.90 8.76
CA LEU A 114 -7.73 1.88 8.48
C LEU A 114 -8.43 0.57 8.15
N VAL A 115 -8.12 -0.01 6.99
CA VAL A 115 -8.94 -1.07 6.41
C VAL A 115 -8.09 -2.23 5.93
N ALA A 116 -8.39 -3.43 6.43
CA ALA A 116 -7.94 -4.68 5.84
C ALA A 116 -8.97 -5.18 4.82
N PHE A 117 -8.61 -5.15 3.54
CA PHE A 117 -9.37 -5.79 2.47
C PHE A 117 -8.83 -7.19 2.22
N ALA A 118 -9.64 -8.22 2.46
CA ALA A 118 -9.27 -9.62 2.30
C ALA A 118 -10.27 -10.35 1.39
N SER A 119 -9.85 -11.47 0.82
CA SER A 119 -10.72 -12.42 0.13
C SER A 119 -10.36 -13.83 0.62
N PRO A 120 -11.32 -14.72 0.89
CA PRO A 120 -11.03 -16.07 1.39
C PRO A 120 -10.11 -16.88 0.48
N ASP A 121 -10.21 -16.64 -0.82
CA ASP A 121 -9.51 -17.39 -1.86
C ASP A 121 -8.13 -16.81 -2.21
N LEU A 122 -7.70 -15.75 -1.51
CA LEU A 122 -6.44 -15.06 -1.80
C LEU A 122 -5.45 -15.14 -0.64
N ASP A 123 -4.24 -15.56 -0.97
CA ASP A 123 -3.09 -15.56 -0.06
C ASP A 123 -2.57 -14.13 0.25
N ASP A 124 -2.93 -13.16 -0.60
CA ASP A 124 -2.58 -11.76 -0.46
C ASP A 124 -3.82 -10.93 -0.10
N TRP A 125 -3.60 -9.80 0.55
CA TRP A 125 -4.62 -8.89 1.05
C TRP A 125 -4.09 -7.45 1.06
N ARG A 126 -4.98 -6.48 1.26
CA ARG A 126 -4.61 -5.06 1.13
C ARG A 126 -4.89 -4.31 2.41
N PHE A 127 -3.86 -3.71 2.97
CA PHE A 127 -3.98 -2.79 4.09
C PHE A 127 -4.04 -1.35 3.57
N SER A 128 -5.08 -0.60 3.91
CA SER A 128 -5.33 0.73 3.37
C SER A 128 -5.63 1.76 4.43
N TYR A 129 -5.13 2.98 4.23
CA TYR A 129 -5.57 4.19 4.89
C TYR A 129 -6.47 4.99 3.92
N VAL A 130 -7.66 5.36 4.38
CA VAL A 130 -8.63 6.14 3.61
C VAL A 130 -9.09 7.34 4.43
N ARG A 131 -8.98 8.55 3.90
CA ARG A 131 -9.38 9.79 4.57
C ARG A 131 -10.33 10.60 3.69
N MET A 132 -11.32 11.24 4.28
CA MET A 132 -12.19 12.19 3.58
C MET A 132 -11.43 13.51 3.31
N GLU A 133 -11.40 13.99 2.05
CA GLU A 133 -10.88 15.34 1.75
C GLU A 133 -12.00 16.36 1.62
N TYR A 134 -12.29 17.11 2.67
CA TYR A 134 -13.22 18.23 2.58
C TYR A 134 -12.58 19.34 1.74
N LYS A 135 -13.09 19.56 0.53
CA LYS A 135 -12.78 20.76 -0.24
C LYS A 135 -13.64 21.89 0.30
N GLU A 136 -13.00 22.85 0.94
CA GLU A 136 -13.63 24.12 1.29
C GLU A 136 -13.62 25.01 0.04
N GLU A 137 -14.79 25.19 -0.59
CA GLU A 137 -14.97 26.25 -1.59
C GLU A 137 -15.64 27.46 -0.92
N VAL A 138 -14.92 28.59 -0.92
CA VAL A 138 -15.48 29.89 -0.57
C VAL A 138 -16.27 30.37 -1.79
N THR A 139 -17.59 30.50 -1.65
CA THR A 139 -18.41 31.09 -2.72
C THR A 139 -18.02 32.56 -2.94
N GLU A 140 -18.29 33.12 -4.12
CA GLU A 140 -18.07 34.55 -4.43
C GLU A 140 -18.74 35.52 -3.43
N SER A 141 -19.69 35.03 -2.63
CA SER A 141 -20.37 35.77 -1.55
C SER A 141 -19.69 35.69 -0.17
N GLY A 142 -18.51 35.05 -0.06
CA GLY A 142 -17.81 34.83 1.20
C GLY A 142 -18.41 33.74 2.09
N LYS A 143 -19.50 33.07 1.67
CA LYS A 143 -20.06 31.92 2.38
C LYS A 143 -19.31 30.64 2.01
N VAL A 144 -18.76 29.95 3.01
CA VAL A 144 -18.20 28.61 2.86
C VAL A 144 -19.36 27.64 2.60
N ARG A 145 -19.38 27.00 1.42
CA ARG A 145 -20.26 25.85 1.18
C ARG A 145 -19.38 24.61 1.09
N VAL A 146 -19.52 23.71 2.05
CA VAL A 146 -19.01 22.35 1.91
C VAL A 146 -19.87 21.68 0.83
N LYS A 147 -19.34 21.48 -0.38
CA LYS A 147 -20.05 20.74 -1.42
C LYS A 147 -20.16 19.28 -0.98
N GLU A 148 -21.39 18.80 -0.77
CA GLU A 148 -21.72 17.37 -0.53
C GLU A 148 -21.47 16.49 -1.77
N GLU A 149 -21.09 17.07 -2.92
CA GLU A 149 -20.70 16.33 -4.11
C GLU A 149 -19.36 15.60 -3.87
N LEU A 150 -19.47 14.34 -3.45
CA LEU A 150 -18.42 13.33 -3.48
C LEU A 150 -17.03 13.89 -3.11
N THR A 151 -16.93 14.41 -1.88
CA THR A 151 -15.68 14.64 -1.16
C THR A 151 -14.67 13.56 -1.56
N PRO A 152 -13.61 13.88 -2.34
CA PRO A 152 -12.76 12.85 -2.89
C PRO A 152 -11.97 12.20 -1.76
N ALA A 153 -12.32 10.98 -1.37
CA ALA A 153 -11.52 10.28 -0.38
C ALA A 153 -10.14 9.95 -0.96
N LYS A 154 -9.06 10.35 -0.27
CA LYS A 154 -7.70 9.88 -0.54
C LYS A 154 -7.55 8.45 -0.05
N ARG A 155 -6.83 7.63 -0.83
CA ARG A 155 -6.56 6.24 -0.46
C ARG A 155 -5.10 5.91 -0.73
N TYR A 156 -4.46 5.45 0.33
CA TYR A 156 -3.12 4.92 0.31
C TYR A 156 -3.16 3.46 0.78
N SER A 157 -2.34 2.60 0.18
CA SER A 157 -2.45 1.16 0.42
C SER A 157 -1.13 0.43 0.27
N PHE A 158 -0.91 -0.55 1.15
CA PHE A 158 0.05 -1.62 0.98
C PHE A 158 -0.66 -2.88 0.50
N LEU A 159 -0.14 -3.49 -0.57
CA LEU A 159 -0.48 -4.87 -0.91
C LEU A 159 0.49 -5.76 -0.12
N VAL A 160 -0.05 -6.69 0.66
CA VAL A 160 0.69 -7.51 1.62
C VAL A 160 0.15 -8.94 1.55
N GLY A 161 0.89 -9.91 2.06
CA GLY A 161 0.47 -11.30 2.02
C GLY A 161 1.62 -12.26 1.85
N LYS A 162 1.28 -13.52 1.60
CA LYS A 162 2.26 -14.59 1.43
C LYS A 162 3.20 -14.36 0.23
N ASN A 163 2.69 -13.74 -0.84
CA ASN A 163 3.44 -13.59 -2.10
C ASN A 163 3.98 -12.17 -2.30
N GLU A 164 3.71 -11.25 -1.37
CA GLU A 164 4.02 -9.84 -1.53
C GLU A 164 5.12 -9.40 -0.55
N PRO A 165 6.25 -8.85 -1.03
CA PRO A 165 7.29 -8.32 -0.16
C PRO A 165 6.76 -7.16 0.70
N ASN A 166 6.89 -7.27 2.02
CA ASN A 166 6.39 -6.25 2.95
C ASN A 166 7.38 -5.11 3.24
N HIS A 167 8.51 -5.02 2.51
CA HIS A 167 9.63 -4.11 2.85
C HIS A 167 9.17 -2.67 3.04
N THR A 168 8.36 -2.16 2.11
CA THR A 168 7.83 -0.80 2.17
C THR A 168 6.91 -0.60 3.37
N ALA A 169 5.94 -1.50 3.59
CA ALA A 169 5.03 -1.42 4.73
C ALA A 169 5.81 -1.44 6.05
N ARG A 170 6.82 -2.33 6.16
CA ARG A 170 7.71 -2.39 7.33
C ARG A 170 8.46 -1.09 7.54
N GLN A 171 9.12 -0.58 6.51
CA GLN A 171 9.92 0.64 6.61
C GLN A 171 9.08 1.84 7.06
N GLN A 172 7.86 1.96 6.53
CA GLN A 172 7.00 3.11 6.82
C GLN A 172 6.25 3.02 8.16
N LEU A 173 5.85 1.81 8.59
CA LEU A 173 5.03 1.62 9.79
C LEU A 173 5.87 1.36 11.06
N LEU A 174 7.12 0.91 10.90
CA LEU A 174 8.02 0.64 12.02
C LEU A 174 8.30 1.87 12.92
N PRO A 175 8.46 3.10 12.39
CA PRO A 175 8.58 4.29 13.23
C PRO A 175 7.38 4.50 14.16
N LEU A 176 6.16 4.27 13.65
CA LEU A 176 4.93 4.42 14.41
C LEU A 176 4.84 3.37 15.53
N LEU A 177 5.13 2.10 15.21
CA LEU A 177 5.11 0.99 16.17
C LEU A 177 6.19 1.04 17.26
N LYS A 178 7.26 1.81 17.02
CA LYS A 178 8.31 2.01 18.03
C LYS A 178 7.92 3.08 19.04
N ASN A 179 6.96 3.94 18.71
CA ASN A 179 6.57 5.07 19.54
C ASN A 179 5.45 4.68 20.51
N ASP A 180 5.82 4.13 21.66
CA ASP A 180 4.85 3.77 22.72
C ASP A 180 4.46 4.96 23.59
N SER A 181 5.14 6.10 23.45
CA SER A 181 4.96 7.24 24.34
C SER A 181 3.90 8.22 23.84
N ARG A 182 3.56 8.17 22.55
CA ARG A 182 2.60 9.08 21.92
C ARG A 182 1.81 8.36 20.85
N ASN A 183 0.50 8.54 20.87
CA ASN A 183 -0.37 7.97 19.84
C ASN A 183 -0.22 8.73 18.51
N PRO A 184 -0.24 8.05 17.37
CA PRO A 184 0.00 8.67 16.07
C PRO A 184 -1.19 9.50 15.61
N THR A 185 -0.93 10.72 15.14
CA THR A 185 -1.94 11.58 14.51
C THR A 185 -2.38 11.05 13.15
N LEU A 186 -3.55 11.49 12.65
CA LEU A 186 -3.97 11.18 11.28
C LEU A 186 -2.96 11.63 10.23
N SER A 187 -2.27 12.75 10.46
CA SER A 187 -1.21 13.24 9.56
C SER A 187 -0.03 12.26 9.51
N GLU A 188 0.45 11.80 10.68
CA GLU A 188 1.55 10.82 10.76
C GLU A 188 1.16 9.48 10.12
N LEU A 189 -0.10 9.05 10.29
CA LEU A 189 -0.65 7.87 9.62
C LEU A 189 -0.77 8.09 8.11
N GLU A 190 -1.19 9.26 7.65
CA GLU A 190 -1.25 9.58 6.22
C GLU A 190 0.14 9.56 5.58
N ASP A 191 1.12 10.18 6.22
CA ASP A 191 2.51 10.25 5.76
C ASP A 191 3.14 8.85 5.67
N ALA A 192 2.89 8.00 6.66
CA ALA A 192 3.37 6.61 6.65
C ALA A 192 2.79 5.80 5.47
N PHE A 193 1.65 6.18 4.91
CA PHE A 193 1.11 5.50 3.73
C PHE A 193 1.39 6.26 2.41
N SER A 194 1.94 7.47 2.48
CA SER A 194 2.11 8.35 1.31
C SER A 194 3.02 7.73 0.24
N VAL A 195 2.58 7.85 -1.01
CA VAL A 195 3.35 7.43 -2.20
C VAL A 195 4.61 8.28 -2.36
N GLU A 196 4.61 9.53 -1.88
CA GLU A 196 5.77 10.42 -1.98
C GLU A 196 6.97 9.90 -1.19
N ALA A 197 6.75 9.38 0.01
CA ALA A 197 7.79 8.77 0.82
C ALA A 197 8.43 7.56 0.10
N VAL A 198 7.60 6.72 -0.51
CA VAL A 198 8.04 5.53 -1.25
C VAL A 198 8.74 5.90 -2.56
N THR A 199 8.20 6.87 -3.30
CA THR A 199 8.72 7.29 -4.61
C THR A 199 10.03 8.05 -4.46
N LYS A 200 10.14 8.92 -3.45
CA LYS A 200 11.38 9.63 -3.15
C LYS A 200 12.50 8.67 -2.78
N GLN A 201 12.21 7.70 -1.91
CA GLN A 201 13.21 6.71 -1.52
C GLN A 201 13.64 5.85 -2.71
N PHE A 202 12.68 5.33 -3.49
CA PHE A 202 12.97 4.56 -4.70
C PHE A 202 13.86 5.36 -5.67
N TYR A 203 13.56 6.65 -5.88
CA TYR A 203 14.36 7.52 -6.73
C TYR A 203 15.79 7.69 -6.19
N LEU A 204 15.96 7.92 -4.89
CA LEU A 204 17.27 8.07 -4.27
C LEU A 204 18.11 6.78 -4.37
N ASP A 205 17.50 5.63 -4.12
CA ASP A 205 18.16 4.32 -4.23
C ASP A 205 18.54 4.02 -5.70
N TYR A 206 17.61 4.26 -6.63
CA TYR A 206 17.85 4.11 -8.06
C TYR A 206 18.97 5.03 -8.54
N LYS A 207 18.98 6.29 -8.09
CA LYS A 207 20.04 7.26 -8.40
C LYS A 207 21.38 6.77 -7.85
N GLY A 208 21.43 6.27 -6.62
CA GLY A 208 22.65 5.71 -6.04
C GLY A 208 23.19 4.52 -6.84
N LEU A 209 22.31 3.62 -7.28
CA LEU A 209 22.69 2.49 -8.15
C LEU A 209 23.21 2.96 -9.51
N PHE A 210 22.57 3.97 -10.10
CA PHE A 210 23.01 4.59 -11.35
C PHE A 210 24.41 5.20 -11.23
N GLU A 211 24.65 6.00 -10.18
CA GLU A 211 25.96 6.62 -9.94
C GLU A 211 27.04 5.57 -9.70
N LYS A 212 26.73 4.53 -8.92
CA LYS A 212 27.66 3.43 -8.66
C LYS A 212 28.01 2.68 -9.93
N LEU A 213 27.01 2.26 -10.71
CA LEU A 213 27.23 1.52 -11.95
C LEU A 213 28.02 2.34 -12.97
N THR A 214 27.73 3.64 -13.10
CA THR A 214 28.47 4.53 -14.00
C THR A 214 29.95 4.59 -13.61
N LYS A 215 30.25 4.80 -12.32
CA LYS A 215 31.63 4.81 -11.83
C LYS A 215 32.38 3.50 -12.07
N GLU A 216 31.72 2.36 -11.87
CA GLU A 216 32.33 1.06 -12.14
C GLU A 216 32.59 0.85 -13.64
N LEU A 217 31.69 1.31 -14.52
CA LEU A 217 31.92 1.27 -15.96
C LEU A 217 33.12 2.13 -16.34
N ASP A 218 33.21 3.37 -15.84
CA ASP A 218 34.35 4.26 -16.09
C ASP A 218 35.67 3.60 -15.68
N HIS A 219 35.72 2.99 -14.49
CA HIS A 219 36.88 2.24 -13.98
C HIS A 219 37.26 1.04 -14.86
N ILE A 220 36.27 0.33 -15.41
CA ILE A 220 36.52 -0.76 -16.37
C ILE A 220 37.16 -0.21 -17.66
N LEU A 221 36.66 0.92 -18.18
CA LEU A 221 37.24 1.54 -19.38
C LEU A 221 38.66 2.06 -19.16
N GLU A 222 39.00 2.48 -17.94
CA GLU A 222 40.38 2.86 -17.59
C GLU A 222 41.35 1.67 -17.59
N LYS A 223 40.88 0.48 -17.21
CA LYS A 223 41.72 -0.71 -17.05
C LYS A 223 41.78 -1.63 -18.26
N ASP A 224 40.70 -1.72 -19.02
CA ASP A 224 40.58 -2.63 -20.16
C ASP A 224 40.52 -1.84 -21.47
N SER A 225 41.66 -1.79 -22.17
CA SER A 225 41.81 -1.10 -23.45
C SER A 225 40.96 -1.70 -24.57
N LYS A 226 40.61 -3.00 -24.49
CA LYS A 226 39.76 -3.66 -25.47
C LYS A 226 38.31 -3.21 -25.31
N ILE A 227 37.80 -3.21 -24.09
CA ILE A 227 36.43 -2.73 -23.79
C ILE A 227 36.33 -1.24 -24.09
N LYS A 228 37.33 -0.44 -23.70
CA LYS A 228 37.40 0.99 -24.02
C LYS A 228 37.25 1.24 -25.52
N ARG A 229 38.03 0.54 -26.35
CA ARG A 229 37.96 0.66 -27.81
C ARG A 229 36.57 0.31 -28.34
N GLU A 230 35.90 -0.66 -27.76
CA GLU A 230 34.55 -1.07 -28.18
C GLU A 230 33.50 0.01 -27.87
N PHE A 231 33.59 0.65 -26.70
CA PHE A 231 32.76 1.80 -26.32
C PHE A 231 33.01 3.02 -27.22
N GLU A 232 34.27 3.31 -27.56
CA GLU A 232 34.65 4.40 -28.47
C GLU A 232 34.20 4.15 -29.91
N THR A 233 34.27 2.90 -30.38
CA THR A 233 33.86 2.52 -31.74
C THR A 233 32.34 2.59 -31.92
N HIS A 234 31.57 2.31 -30.87
CA HIS A 234 30.10 2.29 -30.89
C HIS A 234 29.46 3.49 -30.17
N PRO A 235 30.05 4.68 -30.25
CA PRO A 235 29.92 5.80 -29.29
C PRO A 235 28.98 5.54 -28.08
N ILE A 236 29.36 4.57 -27.24
CA ILE A 236 28.59 4.21 -26.04
C ILE A 236 29.06 5.11 -24.91
N ASP A 237 28.14 5.93 -24.41
CA ASP A 237 28.33 6.71 -23.19
C ASP A 237 27.99 5.86 -21.94
N THR A 238 28.86 5.88 -20.92
CA THR A 238 28.74 5.02 -19.73
C THR A 238 27.48 5.32 -18.93
N ALA A 239 27.11 6.61 -18.80
CA ALA A 239 25.88 7.03 -18.17
C ALA A 239 24.64 6.53 -18.93
N ASN A 240 24.61 6.68 -20.25
CA ASN A 240 23.51 6.17 -21.08
C ASN A 240 23.39 4.64 -21.03
N PHE A 241 24.52 3.93 -21.02
CA PHE A 241 24.55 2.48 -20.86
C PHE A 241 23.98 2.07 -19.50
N ALA A 242 24.46 2.68 -18.41
CA ALA A 242 23.98 2.42 -17.06
C ALA A 242 22.48 2.68 -16.92
N LYS A 243 21.98 3.79 -17.49
CA LYS A 243 20.56 4.14 -17.50
C LYS A 243 19.72 3.10 -18.26
N LYS A 244 20.17 2.66 -19.44
CA LYS A 244 19.47 1.64 -20.23
C LYS A 244 19.43 0.31 -19.50
N LEU A 245 20.55 -0.14 -18.93
CA LEU A 245 20.65 -1.40 -18.20
C LEU A 245 19.74 -1.41 -16.98
N LEU A 246 19.80 -0.37 -16.13
CA LEU A 246 18.92 -0.27 -14.96
C LEU A 246 17.45 -0.21 -15.35
N GLY A 247 17.12 0.53 -16.42
CA GLY A 247 15.75 0.56 -16.95
C GLY A 247 15.25 -0.81 -17.41
N GLN A 248 16.10 -1.58 -18.09
CA GLN A 248 15.78 -2.96 -18.50
C GLN A 248 15.59 -3.89 -17.30
N ILE A 249 16.43 -3.79 -16.26
CA ILE A 249 16.28 -4.56 -15.03
C ILE A 249 14.94 -4.24 -14.36
N VAL A 250 14.61 -2.95 -14.19
CA VAL A 250 13.31 -2.53 -13.63
C VAL A 250 12.14 -3.05 -14.48
N PHE A 251 12.29 -3.04 -15.82
CA PHE A 251 11.28 -3.57 -16.73
C PHE A 251 11.09 -5.08 -16.56
N LEU A 252 12.16 -5.86 -16.35
CA LEU A 252 12.05 -7.29 -16.06
C LEU A 252 11.29 -7.55 -14.75
N TYR A 253 11.55 -6.77 -13.70
CA TYR A 253 10.76 -6.86 -12.45
C TYR A 253 9.29 -6.50 -12.66
N PHE A 254 8.98 -5.55 -13.55
CA PHE A 254 7.60 -5.25 -13.93
C PHE A 254 6.93 -6.43 -14.65
N LEU A 255 7.61 -7.07 -15.61
CA LEU A 255 7.10 -8.27 -16.30
C LEU A 255 6.91 -9.45 -15.34
N GLN A 256 7.86 -9.66 -14.42
CA GLN A 256 7.75 -10.66 -13.37
C GLN A 256 6.49 -10.45 -12.53
N LYS A 257 6.24 -9.21 -12.10
CA LYS A 257 5.05 -8.87 -11.29
C LYS A 257 3.76 -9.16 -12.04
N LYS A 258 3.76 -9.03 -13.37
CA LYS A 258 2.62 -9.40 -14.22
C LYS A 258 2.45 -10.91 -14.40
N GLY A 259 3.35 -11.75 -13.88
CA GLY A 259 3.34 -13.20 -14.08
C GLY A 259 3.68 -13.58 -15.52
N TRP A 260 4.52 -12.77 -16.19
CA TRP A 260 4.88 -12.99 -17.59
C TRP A 260 6.25 -13.65 -17.77
N LEU A 261 7.01 -13.85 -16.68
CA LEU A 261 8.27 -14.57 -16.73
C LEU A 261 8.07 -16.00 -16.19
N GLY A 262 8.74 -16.98 -16.81
CA GLY A 262 8.68 -18.39 -16.37
C GLY A 262 7.30 -19.05 -16.53
N VAL A 263 6.50 -18.64 -17.52
CA VAL A 263 5.20 -19.27 -17.80
C VAL A 263 5.42 -20.70 -18.31
N PRO A 264 4.82 -21.74 -17.68
CA PRO A 264 4.91 -23.10 -18.17
C PRO A 264 4.36 -23.25 -19.59
N LYS A 265 4.83 -24.29 -20.30
CA LYS A 265 4.29 -24.63 -21.61
C LYS A 265 2.78 -24.94 -21.47
N ASP A 266 1.98 -24.42 -22.39
CA ASP A 266 0.52 -24.56 -22.45
C ASP A 266 -0.27 -23.79 -21.36
N GLU A 267 0.39 -22.94 -20.58
CA GLU A 267 -0.26 -22.04 -19.62
C GLU A 267 -0.50 -20.63 -20.18
N ARG A 268 -1.46 -19.92 -19.58
CA ARG A 268 -1.79 -18.54 -19.98
C ARG A 268 -0.78 -17.53 -19.43
N TRP A 269 -0.49 -16.49 -20.23
CA TRP A 269 0.22 -15.29 -19.76
C TRP A 269 -0.43 -14.74 -18.49
N GLY A 270 0.40 -14.44 -17.48
CA GLY A 270 -0.07 -14.04 -16.16
C GLY A 270 0.07 -15.13 -15.09
N GLN A 271 0.33 -16.38 -15.48
CA GLN A 271 0.52 -17.51 -14.58
C GLN A 271 2.00 -17.88 -14.33
N GLY A 272 2.93 -17.07 -14.83
CA GLY A 272 4.35 -17.25 -14.56
C GLY A 272 4.73 -16.91 -13.12
N ASP A 273 5.90 -17.39 -12.68
CA ASP A 273 6.38 -17.17 -11.31
C ASP A 273 6.61 -15.67 -11.04
N LYS A 274 5.84 -15.12 -10.09
CA LYS A 274 5.98 -13.74 -9.62
C LYS A 274 7.29 -13.48 -8.87
N ARG A 275 8.14 -14.50 -8.68
CA ARG A 275 9.49 -14.44 -8.10
C ARG A 275 10.59 -14.94 -9.05
N PHE A 276 10.28 -15.13 -10.34
CA PHE A 276 11.17 -15.74 -11.33
C PHE A 276 12.64 -15.31 -11.26
N LEU A 277 12.92 -14.00 -11.23
CA LEU A 277 14.31 -13.47 -11.20
C LEU A 277 15.04 -13.76 -9.89
N GLY A 278 14.31 -13.95 -8.78
CA GLY A 278 14.88 -14.31 -7.48
C GLY A 278 15.10 -15.81 -7.31
N THR A 279 14.63 -16.62 -8.25
CA THR A 279 14.80 -18.08 -8.29
C THR A 279 15.70 -18.56 -9.43
N LEU A 280 16.22 -17.63 -10.25
CA LEU A 280 17.29 -17.88 -11.22
C LEU A 280 18.60 -18.17 -10.48
#